data_AF-K3VJT8-F1
#
_entry.id   AF-K3VJT8-F1
#
_cell.length_a   1.000
_cell.length_b   1.000
_cell.length_c   1.000
_cell.angle_alpha   90.00
_cell.angle_beta   90.00
_cell.angle_gamma   90.00
#
_symmetry.space_group_name_H-M   'P 1'
#
loop_
_entity.id
_entity.type
_entity.pdbx_description
1 polymer ?
#
loop_
_entity_poly.entity_id
_entity_poly.type
_entity_poly.pdbx_seq_one_letter_code
_entity_poly.pdbx_strand_id
1 'polypeptide(L)'
;MADTTDADPSDTGVPAPEILAGITEESLAKGKNPLPKEEHPSGKDGYGTFMQIVRGSCFAFYFNSCIVIIFLTQLIGLPLYFVNRDWYYAYIAMTKGFFGLTITLMTQIWGPTTIRVSGDESVAGQIKLRSDGGVQFEFPERLVLIANHQIYTDWLYLWWIAYANSPSMHGHIYIILKESLKRIPIVGLGMQLYGFIFMSRKMASDQPRMAYRLNKLKQPKVDPNGKSYMDPMWLLLFPEGTNLSNNGRRKSAGWAAKMDLKDPEHVLLPRSTGMFFCLNELKGSLDYVYDCTVAYEGIPRGGFGEQYFGLVSTYFQGRPPKSVNFHWRRFRLSDVPLDDQKAFDLWLREEWYKKDALMEEYMTTGRFPRMEGGKVDYIETEVKTRQPWEILQLFAVIGTVGLIWHNVKKTFTTMTTAFQ
;
A
#
# COMPACT_ATOMS: atom_id res chain seq x y z
N MET A 1 12.09 -15.68 -51.63
CA MET A 1 11.58 -16.88 -50.95
C MET A 1 12.18 -16.80 -49.56
N ALA A 2 11.49 -16.37 -48.50
CA ALA A 2 10.10 -16.61 -48.08
C ALA A 2 9.86 -18.07 -47.68
N ASP A 3 9.27 -18.45 -46.53
CA ASP A 3 8.87 -17.74 -45.28
C ASP A 3 8.78 -18.83 -44.15
N THR A 4 8.59 -18.59 -42.83
CA THR A 4 8.19 -17.42 -42.00
C THR A 4 9.30 -17.05 -40.98
N THR A 5 9.22 -16.15 -39.97
CA THR A 5 8.20 -15.25 -39.39
C THR A 5 7.11 -15.79 -38.42
N ASP A 6 7.48 -16.58 -37.39
CA ASP A 6 6.64 -16.76 -36.19
C ASP A 6 6.63 -15.48 -35.33
N ALA A 7 5.48 -14.83 -35.23
CA ALA A 7 5.25 -13.64 -34.40
C ALA A 7 4.36 -13.98 -33.19
N ASP A 8 4.77 -13.56 -31.99
CA ASP A 8 3.97 -13.69 -30.76
C ASP A 8 2.70 -12.82 -30.84
N PRO A 9 1.48 -13.40 -30.78
CA PRO A 9 0.22 -12.65 -30.90
C PRO A 9 -0.15 -11.86 -29.63
N SER A 10 0.80 -11.58 -28.73
CA SER A 10 0.56 -10.77 -27.54
C SER A 10 0.49 -9.26 -27.83
N ASP A 11 0.96 -8.79 -29.00
CA ASP A 11 1.04 -7.38 -29.35
C ASP A 11 -0.28 -6.81 -29.91
N THR A 12 -1.22 -6.51 -29.01
CA THR A 12 -2.32 -5.58 -29.27
C THR A 12 -2.18 -4.36 -28.37
N GLY A 13 -1.74 -3.25 -28.96
CA GLY A 13 -1.52 -1.97 -28.29
C GLY A 13 -2.80 -1.27 -27.81
N VAL A 14 -3.42 -1.81 -26.77
CA VAL A 14 -4.56 -1.17 -26.07
C VAL A 14 -4.04 0.00 -25.23
N PRO A 15 -4.59 1.23 -25.38
CA PRO A 15 -4.09 2.40 -24.65
C PRO A 15 -4.20 2.22 -23.13
N ALA A 16 -3.20 2.71 -22.40
CA ALA A 16 -3.20 2.65 -20.95
C ALA A 16 -4.30 3.57 -20.37
N PRO A 17 -5.07 3.12 -19.36
CA PRO A 17 -6.04 4.00 -18.70
C PRO A 17 -5.32 5.19 -18.06
N GLU A 18 -5.87 6.37 -18.35
CA GLU A 18 -5.39 7.67 -17.90
C GLU A 18 -5.57 7.82 -16.39
N ILE A 19 -4.69 8.60 -15.74
CA ILE A 19 -4.73 8.84 -14.30
C ILE A 19 -4.71 10.34 -14.02
N LEU A 20 -5.86 10.83 -13.54
CA LEU A 20 -6.12 12.08 -12.81
C LEU A 20 -5.24 13.29 -13.15
N ALA A 21 -5.74 14.09 -14.10
CA ALA A 21 -5.77 15.55 -13.95
C ALA A 21 -7.08 16.08 -14.59
N GLY A 22 -8.05 16.49 -13.76
CA GLY A 22 -9.27 17.19 -14.21
C GLY A 22 -10.26 16.36 -15.06
N ILE A 23 -10.97 15.40 -14.46
CA ILE A 23 -12.08 14.67 -15.09
C ILE A 23 -13.38 14.84 -14.28
N THR A 24 -14.46 15.20 -14.96
CA THR A 24 -15.85 15.19 -14.46
C THR A 24 -16.55 13.87 -14.82
N GLU A 25 -17.67 13.55 -14.16
CA GLU A 25 -18.36 12.25 -14.29
C GLU A 25 -18.78 11.89 -15.74
N GLU A 26 -18.98 12.88 -16.61
CA GLU A 26 -19.37 12.68 -18.01
C GLU A 26 -18.42 11.80 -18.83
N SER A 27 -17.11 11.79 -18.54
CA SER A 27 -16.18 10.91 -19.30
C SER A 27 -16.16 9.48 -18.74
N LEU A 28 -16.45 9.30 -17.45
CA LEU A 28 -16.53 7.99 -16.80
C LEU A 28 -17.83 7.24 -17.13
N ALA A 29 -18.90 7.96 -17.50
CA ALA A 29 -20.21 7.39 -17.83
C ALA A 29 -20.30 6.78 -19.25
N LYS A 30 -19.51 7.26 -20.22
CA LYS A 30 -19.67 7.00 -21.67
C LYS A 30 -19.19 5.62 -22.15
N GLY A 31 -19.28 4.57 -21.33
CA GLY A 31 -18.67 3.27 -21.66
C GLY A 31 -19.24 2.01 -20.98
N LYS A 32 -20.45 2.05 -20.40
CA LYS A 32 -21.06 0.85 -19.78
C LYS A 32 -22.55 0.72 -20.12
N ASN A 33 -22.94 -0.44 -20.65
CA ASN A 33 -24.31 -0.91 -20.46
C ASN A 33 -24.53 -1.10 -18.96
N PRO A 34 -25.63 -0.59 -18.37
CA PRO A 34 -25.90 -0.79 -16.97
C PRO A 34 -26.25 -2.26 -16.72
N LEU A 35 -25.41 -2.94 -15.93
CA LEU A 35 -25.88 -4.04 -15.08
C LEU A 35 -26.98 -3.50 -14.14
N PRO A 36 -27.83 -4.37 -13.56
CA PRO A 36 -28.83 -3.94 -12.58
C PRO A 36 -28.19 -3.06 -11.49
N LYS A 37 -28.91 -2.03 -11.05
CA LYS A 37 -28.48 -1.19 -9.92
C LYS A 37 -28.61 -1.99 -8.62
N GLU A 38 -27.62 -2.83 -8.36
CA GLU A 38 -27.36 -3.35 -7.00
C GLU A 38 -27.24 -2.15 -6.05
N GLU A 39 -27.94 -2.19 -4.92
CA GLU A 39 -27.80 -1.13 -3.92
C GLU A 39 -26.41 -1.18 -3.30
N HIS A 40 -25.78 -0.01 -3.15
CA HIS A 40 -24.46 0.08 -2.54
C HIS A 40 -24.48 -0.52 -1.12
N PRO A 41 -23.54 -1.39 -0.70
CA PRO A 41 -23.67 -2.16 0.54
C PRO A 41 -23.77 -1.33 1.83
N SER A 42 -23.17 -0.15 1.83
CA SER A 42 -23.28 0.87 2.90
C SER A 42 -24.55 1.71 2.85
N GLY A 43 -25.47 1.42 1.92
CA GLY A 43 -26.74 2.11 1.71
C GLY A 43 -26.69 3.30 0.74
N LYS A 44 -27.70 4.16 0.87
CA LYS A 44 -27.81 5.44 0.14
C LYS A 44 -26.68 6.39 0.55
N ASP A 45 -26.41 7.40 -0.27
CA ASP A 45 -25.42 8.45 -0.01
C ASP A 45 -25.60 9.02 1.41
N GLY A 46 -24.54 8.95 2.24
CA GLY A 46 -24.57 9.43 3.63
C GLY A 46 -24.59 10.96 3.76
N TYR A 47 -24.35 11.67 2.66
CA TYR A 47 -24.35 13.13 2.58
C TYR A 47 -25.03 13.61 1.30
N GLY A 48 -25.84 14.67 1.38
CA GLY A 48 -26.40 15.34 0.20
C GLY A 48 -25.35 16.12 -0.59
N THR A 49 -25.61 16.37 -1.88
CA THR A 49 -24.63 16.86 -2.89
C THR A 49 -23.76 18.03 -2.42
N PHE A 50 -24.34 19.06 -1.77
CA PHE A 50 -23.57 20.19 -1.23
C PHE A 50 -22.50 19.74 -0.22
N MET A 51 -22.86 18.85 0.71
CA MET A 51 -21.93 18.31 1.70
C MET A 51 -20.91 17.35 1.06
N GLN A 52 -21.26 16.62 -0.01
CA GLN A 52 -20.28 15.84 -0.77
C GLN A 52 -19.21 16.75 -1.41
N ILE A 53 -19.63 17.88 -1.99
CA ILE A 53 -18.72 18.90 -2.55
C ILE A 53 -17.83 19.47 -1.44
N VAL A 54 -18.39 19.92 -0.31
CA VAL A 54 -17.60 20.42 0.83
C VAL A 54 -16.60 19.38 1.32
N ARG A 55 -17.02 18.13 1.52
CA ARG A 55 -16.13 17.03 1.94
C ARG A 55 -15.01 16.78 0.93
N GLY A 56 -15.32 16.75 -0.36
CA GLY A 56 -14.34 16.61 -1.44
C GLY A 56 -13.36 17.78 -1.53
N SER A 57 -13.82 19.01 -1.37
CA SER A 57 -12.97 20.20 -1.30
C SER A 57 -12.05 20.19 -0.08
N CYS A 58 -12.57 19.86 1.11
CA CYS A 58 -11.75 19.75 2.32
C CYS A 58 -10.73 18.60 2.23
N PHE A 59 -11.12 17.44 1.68
CA PHE A 59 -10.22 16.32 1.41
C PHE A 59 -9.10 16.74 0.45
N ALA A 60 -9.46 17.36 -0.68
CA ALA A 60 -8.50 17.79 -1.69
C ALA A 60 -7.55 18.86 -1.15
N PHE A 61 -8.05 19.84 -0.40
CA PHE A 61 -7.23 20.84 0.27
C PHE A 61 -6.23 20.19 1.25
N TYR A 62 -6.75 19.40 2.20
CA TYR A 62 -5.92 18.69 3.19
C TYR A 62 -4.82 17.85 2.54
N PHE A 63 -5.19 16.98 1.59
CA PHE A 63 -4.25 16.05 0.96
C PHE A 63 -3.20 16.78 0.12
N ASN A 64 -3.60 17.74 -0.71
CA ASN A 64 -2.64 18.48 -1.54
C ASN A 64 -1.72 19.39 -0.70
N SER A 65 -2.23 20.05 0.34
CA SER A 65 -1.40 20.82 1.27
C SER A 65 -0.38 19.93 1.98
N CYS A 66 -0.77 18.75 2.47
CA CYS A 66 0.15 17.80 3.08
C CYS A 66 1.20 17.29 2.08
N ILE A 67 0.80 16.95 0.84
CA ILE A 67 1.72 16.57 -0.25
C ILE A 67 2.77 17.67 -0.53
N VAL A 68 2.35 18.93 -0.63
CA VAL A 68 3.27 20.06 -0.88
C VAL A 68 4.22 20.26 0.30
N ILE A 69 3.73 20.21 1.54
CA ILE A 69 4.54 20.32 2.76
C ILE A 69 5.57 19.18 2.84
N ILE A 70 5.16 17.94 2.58
CA ILE A 70 6.04 16.78 2.57
C ILE A 70 7.09 16.90 1.47
N PHE A 71 6.73 17.33 0.27
CA PHE A 71 7.68 17.53 -0.83
C PHE A 71 8.67 18.66 -0.55
N LEU A 72 8.22 19.81 -0.02
CA LEU A 72 9.11 20.90 0.41
C LEU A 72 10.07 20.44 1.52
N THR A 73 9.59 19.62 2.45
CA THR A 73 10.42 18.97 3.48
C THR A 73 11.47 18.06 2.82
N GLN A 74 11.08 17.22 1.86
CA GLN A 74 12.04 16.41 1.11
C GLN A 74 13.11 17.24 0.39
N LEU A 75 12.74 18.38 -0.21
CA LEU A 75 13.70 19.30 -0.86
C LEU A 75 14.71 19.88 0.14
N ILE A 76 14.27 20.26 1.35
CA ILE A 76 15.15 20.71 2.45
C ILE A 76 16.15 19.62 2.86
N GLY A 77 15.76 18.34 2.77
CA GLY A 77 16.62 17.19 3.07
C GLY A 77 17.62 16.80 1.97
N LEU A 78 17.47 17.25 0.72
CA LEU A 78 18.34 16.82 -0.39
C LEU A 78 19.85 17.06 -0.17
N PRO A 79 20.31 18.19 0.42
CA PRO A 79 21.74 18.42 0.68
C PRO A 79 22.40 17.35 1.56
N LEU A 80 21.62 16.69 2.44
CA LEU A 80 22.14 15.61 3.30
C LEU A 80 22.75 14.47 2.48
N TYR A 81 22.29 14.21 1.26
CA TYR A 81 22.82 13.15 0.39
C TYR A 81 24.34 13.30 0.11
N PHE A 82 24.84 14.53 0.11
CA PHE A 82 26.25 14.87 -0.13
C PHE A 82 27.06 15.00 1.17
N VAL A 83 26.39 15.10 2.33
CA VAL A 83 27.03 15.23 3.66
C VAL A 83 27.10 13.88 4.37
N ASN A 84 25.95 13.21 4.53
CA ASN A 84 25.84 11.89 5.14
C ASN A 84 24.62 11.14 4.56
N ARG A 85 24.88 10.04 3.87
CA ARG A 85 23.84 9.26 3.17
C ARG A 85 22.85 8.58 4.12
N ASP A 86 23.28 8.18 5.32
CA ASP A 86 22.40 7.55 6.31
C ASP A 86 21.45 8.57 6.93
N TRP A 87 21.94 9.78 7.22
CA TRP A 87 21.09 10.90 7.62
C TRP A 87 20.06 11.25 6.53
N TYR A 88 20.48 11.23 5.26
CA TYR A 88 19.56 11.39 4.13
C TYR A 88 18.47 10.29 4.08
N TYR A 89 18.83 9.01 4.19
CA TYR A 89 17.81 7.95 4.13
C TYR A 89 16.88 7.94 5.36
N ALA A 90 17.41 8.24 6.56
CA ALA A 90 16.59 8.41 7.77
C ALA A 90 15.62 9.60 7.63
N TYR A 91 16.07 10.73 7.08
CA TYR A 91 15.25 11.90 6.81
C TYR A 91 14.16 11.61 5.76
N ILE A 92 14.49 10.87 4.69
CA ILE A 92 13.50 10.44 3.70
C ILE A 92 12.51 9.43 4.30
N ALA A 93 12.94 8.53 5.18
CA ALA A 93 12.03 7.65 5.94
C ALA A 93 11.08 8.44 6.86
N MET A 94 11.55 9.51 7.53
CA MET A 94 10.71 10.44 8.28
C MET A 94 9.62 11.07 7.40
N THR A 95 9.99 11.62 6.23
CA THR A 95 8.99 12.18 5.30
C THR A 95 8.01 11.12 4.76
N LYS A 96 8.43 9.86 4.64
CA LYS A 96 7.53 8.75 4.30
C LYS A 96 6.56 8.44 5.46
N GLY A 97 7.03 8.53 6.70
CA GLY A 97 6.20 8.48 7.91
C GLY A 97 5.14 9.58 7.93
N PHE A 98 5.51 10.82 7.60
CA PHE A 98 4.57 11.94 7.46
C PHE A 98 3.46 11.66 6.43
N PHE A 99 3.77 11.01 5.30
CA PHE A 99 2.74 10.57 4.36
C PHE A 99 1.85 9.46 4.94
N GLY A 100 2.44 8.50 5.66
CA GLY A 100 1.69 7.47 6.41
C GLY A 100 0.71 8.05 7.44
N LEU A 101 1.12 9.10 8.17
CA LEU A 101 0.25 9.88 9.06
C LEU A 101 -0.86 10.61 8.27
N THR A 102 -0.51 11.20 7.12
CA THR A 102 -1.46 11.90 6.23
C THR A 102 -2.59 10.98 5.80
N ILE A 103 -2.27 9.79 5.27
CA ILE A 103 -3.29 8.84 4.80
C ILE A 103 -4.07 8.17 5.94
N THR A 104 -3.45 8.01 7.12
CA THR A 104 -4.12 7.51 8.33
C THR A 104 -5.20 8.48 8.79
N LEU A 105 -4.86 9.76 8.99
CA LEU A 105 -5.81 10.78 9.42
C LEU A 105 -6.86 11.10 8.35
N MET A 106 -6.47 11.07 7.07
CA MET A 106 -7.39 11.16 5.93
C MET A 106 -8.47 10.06 5.99
N THR A 107 -8.05 8.81 6.24
CA THR A 107 -9.00 7.69 6.33
C THR A 107 -9.85 7.79 7.60
N GLN A 108 -9.25 8.15 8.74
CA GLN A 108 -9.95 8.37 10.01
C GLN A 108 -11.08 9.41 9.90
N ILE A 109 -10.86 10.54 9.20
CA ILE A 109 -11.84 11.64 9.10
C ILE A 109 -12.86 11.40 7.98
N TRP A 110 -12.42 10.99 6.78
CA TRP A 110 -13.29 10.92 5.62
C TRP A 110 -13.87 9.54 5.34
N GLY A 111 -13.25 8.45 5.79
CA GLY A 111 -13.72 7.07 5.56
C GLY A 111 -13.62 6.19 6.81
N PRO A 112 -14.20 6.60 7.96
CA PRO A 112 -14.19 5.79 9.17
C PRO A 112 -14.82 4.43 8.90
N THR A 113 -14.16 3.37 9.35
CA THR A 113 -14.51 1.98 9.06
C THR A 113 -14.05 1.10 10.22
N THR A 114 -14.88 0.16 10.68
CA THR A 114 -14.46 -0.86 11.64
C THR A 114 -13.40 -1.76 10.99
N ILE A 115 -12.21 -1.80 11.55
CA ILE A 115 -11.18 -2.76 11.19
C ILE A 115 -11.29 -3.96 12.14
N ARG A 116 -11.50 -5.16 11.58
CA ARG A 116 -11.48 -6.42 12.34
C ARG A 116 -10.19 -7.18 12.02
N VAL A 117 -9.44 -7.56 13.05
CA VAL A 117 -8.15 -8.27 12.90
C VAL A 117 -8.21 -9.64 13.57
N SER A 118 -7.75 -10.64 12.84
CA SER A 118 -7.60 -12.05 13.22
C SER A 118 -6.28 -12.62 12.66
N GLY A 119 -5.92 -13.84 13.02
CA GLY A 119 -4.77 -14.55 12.46
C GLY A 119 -4.60 -15.96 13.04
N ASP A 120 -3.84 -16.78 12.32
CA ASP A 120 -3.55 -18.17 12.70
C ASP A 120 -2.46 -18.29 13.79
N GLU A 121 -2.20 -19.52 14.25
CA GLU A 121 -1.15 -19.84 15.23
C GLU A 121 0.22 -19.24 14.85
N SER A 122 0.53 -19.09 13.55
CA SER A 122 1.83 -18.58 13.13
C SER A 122 2.05 -17.14 13.61
N VAL A 123 1.02 -16.29 13.67
CA VAL A 123 1.11 -14.90 14.16
C VAL A 123 0.67 -14.73 15.62
N ALA A 124 0.46 -15.82 16.35
CA ALA A 124 0.01 -15.80 17.74
C ALA A 124 0.90 -14.89 18.62
N GLY A 125 0.23 -14.05 19.43
CA GLY A 125 0.89 -13.08 20.31
C GLY A 125 1.49 -11.85 19.62
N GLN A 126 1.60 -11.80 18.29
CA GLN A 126 2.14 -10.63 17.57
C GLN A 126 1.11 -9.53 17.29
N ILE A 127 -0.18 -9.80 17.52
CA ILE A 127 -1.28 -8.84 17.33
C ILE A 127 -1.95 -8.64 18.69
N LYS A 128 -2.04 -7.39 19.17
CA LYS A 128 -2.48 -7.07 20.52
C LYS A 128 -3.48 -5.92 20.55
N LEU A 129 -4.52 -6.04 21.37
CA LEU A 129 -5.42 -4.95 21.70
C LEU A 129 -4.70 -3.97 22.65
N ARG A 130 -4.71 -2.68 22.32
CA ARG A 130 -4.18 -1.59 23.14
C ARG A 130 -5.27 -1.06 24.07
N SER A 131 -4.88 -0.47 25.21
CA SER A 131 -5.79 0.07 26.22
C SER A 131 -6.65 1.25 25.73
N ASP A 132 -6.30 1.88 24.61
CA ASP A 132 -7.09 2.92 23.94
C ASP A 132 -8.04 2.37 22.85
N GLY A 133 -8.28 1.05 22.83
CA GLY A 133 -9.08 0.38 21.81
C GLY A 133 -8.47 0.49 20.41
N GLY A 134 -7.16 0.69 20.30
CA GLY A 134 -6.40 0.52 19.06
C GLY A 134 -5.80 -0.89 18.96
N VAL A 135 -5.25 -1.24 17.80
CA VAL A 135 -4.40 -2.43 17.63
C VAL A 135 -2.91 -2.05 17.71
N GLN A 136 -2.09 -2.97 18.22
CA GLN A 136 -0.64 -2.98 18.08
C GLN A 136 -0.22 -4.24 17.32
N PHE A 137 0.70 -4.07 16.37
CA PHE A 137 1.40 -5.18 15.75
C PHE A 137 2.85 -5.23 16.25
N GLU A 138 3.40 -6.43 16.39
CA GLU A 138 4.79 -6.70 16.75
C GLU A 138 5.41 -7.63 15.69
N PHE A 139 5.24 -7.20 14.44
CA PHE A 139 5.92 -7.80 13.28
C PHE A 139 7.35 -7.22 13.17
N PRO A 140 8.32 -8.00 12.64
CA PRO A 140 9.73 -7.62 12.63
C PRO A 140 10.01 -6.41 11.73
N GLU A 141 11.11 -5.73 12.01
CA GLU A 141 11.60 -4.58 11.23
C GLU A 141 11.90 -4.91 9.76
N ARG A 142 12.07 -6.20 9.40
CA ARG A 142 12.33 -6.64 8.03
C ARG A 142 11.43 -7.81 7.64
N LEU A 143 10.59 -7.60 6.63
CA LEU A 143 9.68 -8.60 6.07
C LEU A 143 9.29 -8.28 4.62
N VAL A 144 8.75 -9.29 3.93
CA VAL A 144 7.90 -9.09 2.76
C VAL A 144 6.45 -9.27 3.19
N LEU A 145 5.59 -8.33 2.81
CA LEU A 145 4.16 -8.31 3.08
C LEU A 145 3.43 -8.63 1.77
N ILE A 146 2.59 -9.67 1.77
CA ILE A 146 1.76 -10.06 0.63
C ILE A 146 0.28 -10.01 0.99
N ALA A 147 -0.58 -9.72 0.00
CA ALA A 147 -2.03 -9.76 0.15
C ALA A 147 -2.76 -10.07 -1.16
N ASN A 148 -4.04 -10.48 -1.07
CA ASN A 148 -4.99 -10.35 -2.17
C ASN A 148 -5.30 -8.86 -2.44
N HIS A 149 -5.73 -8.51 -3.66
CA HIS A 149 -6.00 -7.12 -4.03
C HIS A 149 -7.47 -6.94 -4.41
N GLN A 150 -8.31 -6.60 -3.43
CA GLN A 150 -9.76 -6.49 -3.61
C GLN A 150 -10.19 -5.10 -4.12
N ILE A 151 -9.59 -4.02 -3.62
CA ILE A 151 -9.96 -2.64 -3.98
C ILE A 151 -8.74 -1.71 -4.12
N TYR A 152 -8.91 -0.59 -4.84
CA TYR A 152 -7.82 0.37 -5.10
C TYR A 152 -7.15 0.92 -3.82
N THR A 153 -7.84 0.92 -2.68
CA THR A 153 -7.39 1.49 -1.41
C THR A 153 -6.78 0.47 -0.44
N ASP A 154 -6.63 -0.82 -0.79
CA ASP A 154 -6.03 -1.85 0.08
C ASP A 154 -4.68 -1.42 0.71
N TRP A 155 -3.85 -0.77 -0.10
CA TRP A 155 -2.52 -0.30 0.30
C TRP A 155 -2.56 0.82 1.37
N LEU A 156 -3.66 1.57 1.49
CA LEU A 156 -3.83 2.57 2.56
C LEU A 156 -3.93 1.88 3.92
N TYR A 157 -4.76 0.83 4.00
CA TYR A 157 -4.93 0.06 5.23
C TYR A 157 -3.64 -0.71 5.57
N LEU A 158 -2.99 -1.35 4.60
CA LEU A 158 -1.74 -2.08 4.84
C LEU A 158 -0.57 -1.15 5.25
N TRP A 159 -0.55 0.11 4.80
CA TRP A 159 0.37 1.12 5.31
C TRP A 159 -0.02 1.58 6.73
N TRP A 160 -1.30 1.65 7.07
CA TRP A 160 -1.75 1.87 8.45
C TRP A 160 -1.38 0.71 9.39
N ILE A 161 -1.35 -0.55 8.93
CA ILE A 161 -0.79 -1.68 9.71
C ILE A 161 0.70 -1.40 10.04
N ALA A 162 1.47 -0.94 9.05
CA ALA A 162 2.86 -0.53 9.26
C ALA A 162 2.97 0.68 10.21
N TYR A 163 1.98 1.55 10.29
CA TYR A 163 1.92 2.61 11.30
C TYR A 163 1.60 2.05 12.70
N ALA A 164 0.63 1.14 12.82
CA ALA A 164 0.19 0.50 14.06
C ALA A 164 1.22 -0.47 14.66
N ASN A 165 2.23 -0.90 13.88
CA ASN A 165 3.35 -1.70 14.37
C ASN A 165 4.18 -0.96 15.44
N SER A 166 4.81 -1.74 16.31
CA SER A 166 5.78 -1.32 17.32
C SER A 166 7.07 -2.14 17.15
N PRO A 167 8.20 -1.54 16.72
CA PRO A 167 8.37 -0.15 16.29
C PRO A 167 7.58 0.17 15.01
N SER A 168 7.33 1.45 14.74
CA SER A 168 6.42 1.88 13.66
C SER A 168 7.09 1.98 12.29
N MET A 169 6.63 1.11 11.39
CA MET A 169 7.24 0.77 10.10
C MET A 169 6.72 1.57 8.90
N HIS A 170 5.75 2.47 9.09
CA HIS A 170 5.20 3.35 8.04
C HIS A 170 6.22 4.29 7.32
N GLY A 171 7.38 4.58 7.93
CA GLY A 171 8.51 5.24 7.25
C GLY A 171 9.37 4.30 6.39
N HIS A 172 9.24 3.01 6.62
CA HIS A 172 10.08 1.91 6.12
C HIS A 172 9.34 0.93 5.21
N ILE A 173 8.08 1.20 4.86
CA ILE A 173 7.35 0.48 3.82
C ILE A 173 7.85 0.88 2.42
N TYR A 174 7.89 -0.08 1.49
CA TYR A 174 8.26 0.07 0.09
C TYR A 174 7.23 -0.64 -0.78
N ILE A 175 6.78 0.00 -1.86
CA ILE A 175 5.70 -0.48 -2.71
C ILE A 175 6.20 -0.58 -4.15
N ILE A 176 5.75 -1.62 -4.87
CA ILE A 176 5.95 -1.76 -6.31
C ILE A 176 4.79 -1.05 -7.04
N LEU A 177 5.12 -0.13 -7.96
CA LEU A 177 4.18 0.80 -8.59
C LEU A 177 4.27 0.78 -10.12
N LYS A 178 3.14 1.09 -10.79
CA LYS A 178 3.07 1.29 -12.25
C LYS A 178 3.97 2.47 -12.67
N GLU A 179 4.85 2.27 -13.65
CA GLU A 179 5.84 3.27 -14.08
C GLU A 179 5.23 4.62 -14.45
N SER A 180 4.00 4.68 -14.96
CA SER A 180 3.34 5.96 -15.28
C SER A 180 3.20 6.90 -14.07
N LEU A 181 3.11 6.35 -12.85
CA LEU A 181 2.97 7.15 -11.61
C LEU A 181 4.21 8.01 -11.31
N LYS A 182 5.39 7.65 -11.85
CA LYS A 182 6.62 8.47 -11.77
C LYS A 182 6.46 9.84 -12.48
N ARG A 183 5.53 9.97 -13.43
CA ARG A 183 5.34 11.18 -14.24
C ARG A 183 4.40 12.22 -13.63
N ILE A 184 3.72 11.91 -12.52
CA ILE A 184 2.79 12.84 -11.86
C ILE A 184 3.61 13.99 -11.22
N PRO A 185 3.31 15.28 -11.50
CA PRO A 185 4.00 16.41 -10.87
C PRO A 185 3.93 16.35 -9.33
N ILE A 186 5.01 16.74 -8.66
CA ILE A 186 5.21 16.67 -7.20
C ILE A 186 5.17 15.23 -6.66
N VAL A 187 4.02 14.55 -6.70
CA VAL A 187 3.80 13.20 -6.14
C VAL A 187 4.75 12.16 -6.76
N GLY A 188 4.92 12.19 -8.08
CA GLY A 188 5.83 11.29 -8.81
C GLY A 188 7.31 11.54 -8.50
N LEU A 189 7.69 12.74 -8.06
CA LEU A 189 9.04 13.04 -7.57
C LEU A 189 9.20 12.51 -6.13
N GLY A 190 8.26 12.80 -5.23
CA GLY A 190 8.29 12.33 -3.84
C GLY A 190 8.33 10.80 -3.72
N MET A 191 7.56 10.08 -4.53
CA MET A 191 7.59 8.61 -4.59
C MET A 191 8.94 8.05 -5.09
N GLN A 192 9.66 8.77 -5.95
CA GLN A 192 11.02 8.37 -6.36
C GLN A 192 12.03 8.58 -5.25
N LEU A 193 11.88 9.66 -4.46
CA LEU A 193 12.72 9.93 -3.30
C LEU A 193 12.52 8.86 -2.21
N TYR A 194 11.27 8.45 -1.93
CA TYR A 194 10.93 7.31 -1.05
C TYR A 194 11.55 5.97 -1.46
N GLY A 195 12.07 5.86 -2.68
CA GLY A 195 12.73 4.65 -3.17
C GLY A 195 11.79 3.54 -3.64
N PHE A 196 10.52 3.87 -3.91
CA PHE A 196 9.55 2.92 -4.49
C PHE A 196 10.03 2.37 -5.84
N ILE A 197 9.59 1.15 -6.15
CA ILE A 197 10.05 0.38 -7.31
C ILE A 197 9.04 0.55 -8.44
N PHE A 198 9.43 1.25 -9.51
CA PHE A 198 8.57 1.52 -10.65
C PHE A 198 8.77 0.47 -11.76
N MET A 199 7.69 -0.23 -12.11
CA MET A 199 7.68 -1.29 -13.12
C MET A 199 6.83 -0.93 -14.35
N SER A 200 7.37 -1.24 -15.52
CA SER A 200 6.70 -1.17 -16.83
C SER A 200 5.73 -2.33 -17.08
N ARG A 201 5.74 -3.36 -16.22
CA ARG A 201 5.10 -4.68 -16.38
C ARG A 201 5.76 -5.55 -17.45
N LYS A 202 7.06 -5.35 -17.69
CA LYS A 202 7.89 -6.17 -18.60
C LYS A 202 9.15 -6.60 -17.85
N MET A 203 9.18 -7.86 -17.38
CA MET A 203 10.25 -8.36 -16.48
C MET A 203 11.66 -8.15 -17.04
N ALA A 204 11.90 -8.39 -18.34
CA ALA A 204 13.21 -8.19 -18.97
C ALA A 204 13.77 -6.75 -18.81
N SER A 205 12.92 -5.72 -18.81
CA SER A 205 13.33 -4.31 -18.59
C SER A 205 13.21 -3.85 -17.14
N ASP A 206 12.36 -4.50 -16.34
CA ASP A 206 12.13 -4.14 -14.94
C ASP A 206 13.12 -4.82 -13.97
N GLN A 207 13.59 -6.03 -14.28
CA GLN A 207 14.42 -6.86 -13.40
C GLN A 207 15.72 -6.16 -12.95
N PRO A 208 16.54 -5.53 -13.82
CA PRO A 208 17.76 -4.84 -13.36
C PRO A 208 17.47 -3.65 -12.44
N ARG A 209 16.34 -2.95 -12.66
CA ARG A 209 15.90 -1.82 -11.85
C ARG A 209 15.43 -2.29 -10.46
N MET A 210 14.74 -3.42 -10.42
CA MET A 210 14.28 -4.08 -9.20
C MET A 210 15.47 -4.64 -8.41
N ALA A 211 16.39 -5.35 -9.05
CA ALA A 211 17.64 -5.84 -8.46
C ALA A 211 18.44 -4.72 -7.77
N TYR A 212 18.66 -3.60 -8.48
CA TYR A 212 19.36 -2.43 -7.93
C TYR A 212 18.67 -1.87 -6.66
N ARG A 213 17.33 -1.82 -6.64
CA ARG A 213 16.58 -1.31 -5.48
C ARG A 213 16.58 -2.29 -4.31
N LEU A 214 16.43 -3.58 -4.55
CA LEU A 214 16.42 -4.61 -3.51
C LEU A 214 17.82 -4.83 -2.91
N ASN A 215 18.88 -4.88 -3.72
CA ASN A 215 20.25 -4.95 -3.21
C ASN A 215 20.62 -3.73 -2.36
N LYS A 216 20.14 -2.54 -2.72
CA LYS A 216 20.30 -1.33 -1.90
C LYS A 216 19.62 -1.43 -0.53
N LEU A 217 18.47 -2.11 -0.46
CA LEU A 217 17.76 -2.43 0.78
C LEU A 217 18.33 -3.64 1.54
N LYS A 218 19.38 -4.28 1.02
CA LYS A 218 20.09 -5.45 1.57
C LYS A 218 21.55 -5.13 1.94
N GLN A 219 21.99 -3.88 1.82
CA GLN A 219 23.35 -3.50 2.23
C GLN A 219 23.47 -3.57 3.77
N PRO A 220 24.39 -4.37 4.32
CA PRO A 220 24.67 -4.35 5.75
C PRO A 220 25.30 -3.01 6.13
N LYS A 221 25.01 -2.55 7.35
CA LYS A 221 25.64 -1.40 8.00
C LYS A 221 26.29 -1.84 9.29
N VAL A 222 27.22 -1.03 9.77
CA VAL A 222 27.93 -1.27 11.03
C VAL A 222 27.64 -0.10 11.96
N ASP A 223 27.21 -0.39 13.19
CA ASP A 223 26.96 0.64 14.20
C ASP A 223 28.28 1.16 14.81
N PRO A 224 28.27 2.24 15.61
CA PRO A 224 29.49 2.77 16.25
C PRO A 224 30.20 1.78 17.21
N ASN A 225 29.57 0.65 17.55
CA ASN A 225 30.11 -0.41 18.40
C ASN A 225 30.69 -1.59 17.59
N GLY A 226 30.66 -1.52 16.26
CA GLY A 226 31.12 -2.61 15.38
C GLY A 226 30.06 -3.68 15.08
N LYS A 227 28.81 -3.52 15.52
CA LYS A 227 27.73 -4.49 15.29
C LYS A 227 27.14 -4.32 13.89
N SER A 228 27.13 -5.41 13.12
CA SER A 228 26.44 -5.45 11.83
C SER A 228 24.91 -5.42 12.00
N TYR A 229 24.21 -4.62 11.19
CA TYR A 229 22.76 -4.52 11.13
C TYR A 229 22.28 -4.25 9.68
N MET A 230 20.96 -4.21 9.48
CA MET A 230 20.29 -3.89 8.21
C MET A 230 19.26 -2.79 8.44
N ASP A 231 19.03 -1.91 7.46
CA ASP A 231 17.96 -0.90 7.57
C ASP A 231 16.56 -1.56 7.72
N PRO A 232 15.64 -0.99 8.53
CA PRO A 232 14.26 -1.48 8.59
C PRO A 232 13.55 -1.34 7.23
N MET A 233 12.80 -2.36 6.81
CA MET A 233 12.28 -2.51 5.45
C MET A 233 11.06 -3.46 5.39
N TRP A 234 9.89 -2.96 4.98
CA TRP A 234 8.71 -3.77 4.65
C TRP A 234 8.42 -3.65 3.15
N LEU A 235 8.54 -4.74 2.38
CA LEU A 235 8.18 -4.74 0.96
C LEU A 235 6.74 -5.21 0.77
N LEU A 236 5.83 -4.33 0.37
CA LEU A 236 4.44 -4.66 0.05
C LEU A 236 4.31 -5.14 -1.40
N LEU A 237 3.78 -6.35 -1.57
CA LEU A 237 3.46 -6.98 -2.84
C LEU A 237 1.97 -7.38 -2.89
N PHE A 238 1.37 -7.30 -4.07
CA PHE A 238 0.09 -7.94 -4.38
C PHE A 238 0.36 -8.95 -5.50
N PRO A 239 0.58 -10.25 -5.21
CA PRO A 239 0.93 -11.24 -6.23
C PRO A 239 -0.09 -11.37 -7.37
N GLU A 240 -1.35 -11.00 -7.16
CA GLU A 240 -2.39 -10.91 -8.20
C GLU A 240 -2.06 -9.90 -9.32
N GLY A 241 -1.20 -8.91 -9.05
CA GLY A 241 -0.68 -7.95 -10.02
C GLY A 241 -1.68 -6.87 -10.52
N THR A 242 -2.95 -7.00 -10.13
CA THR A 242 -4.05 -6.07 -10.43
C THR A 242 -5.17 -6.27 -9.42
N ASN A 243 -6.03 -5.26 -9.24
CA ASN A 243 -7.23 -5.36 -8.42
C ASN A 243 -8.21 -6.40 -8.99
N LEU A 244 -8.91 -7.13 -8.11
CA LEU A 244 -10.06 -7.95 -8.42
C LEU A 244 -11.16 -7.08 -9.02
N SER A 245 -11.46 -7.36 -10.27
CA SER A 245 -12.21 -6.48 -11.17
C SER A 245 -12.85 -7.32 -12.27
N ASN A 246 -13.87 -6.78 -12.93
CA ASN A 246 -14.49 -7.42 -14.11
C ASN A 246 -13.45 -7.78 -15.20
N ASN A 247 -12.40 -6.96 -15.35
CA ASN A 247 -11.32 -7.23 -16.30
C ASN A 247 -10.26 -8.20 -15.75
N GLY A 248 -9.94 -8.10 -14.45
CA GLY A 248 -9.01 -8.99 -13.75
C GLY A 248 -9.52 -10.42 -13.69
N ARG A 249 -10.78 -10.65 -13.26
CA ARG A 249 -11.42 -11.97 -13.15
C ARG A 249 -11.41 -12.71 -14.50
N ARG A 250 -11.84 -12.06 -15.60
CA ARG A 250 -11.77 -12.66 -16.96
C ARG A 250 -10.34 -13.04 -17.37
N LYS A 251 -9.33 -12.26 -16.97
CA LYS A 251 -7.90 -12.53 -17.25
C LYS A 251 -7.28 -13.58 -16.31
N SER A 252 -7.85 -13.80 -15.12
CA SER A 252 -7.53 -14.95 -14.26
C SER A 252 -8.11 -16.22 -14.88
N ALA A 253 -9.43 -16.28 -15.09
CA ALA A 253 -10.13 -17.42 -15.66
C ALA A 253 -9.56 -17.87 -17.03
N GLY A 254 -9.30 -16.92 -17.93
CA GLY A 254 -8.66 -17.23 -19.23
C GLY A 254 -7.20 -17.70 -19.13
N TRP A 255 -6.49 -17.38 -18.05
CA TRP A 255 -5.17 -17.96 -17.77
C TRP A 255 -5.27 -19.32 -17.09
N ALA A 256 -6.22 -19.50 -16.18
CA ALA A 256 -6.53 -20.75 -15.51
C ALA A 256 -6.86 -21.85 -16.55
N ALA A 257 -7.80 -21.57 -17.45
CA ALA A 257 -8.17 -22.46 -18.54
C ALA A 257 -7.03 -22.74 -19.54
N LYS A 258 -6.12 -21.78 -19.77
CA LYS A 258 -4.95 -22.00 -20.64
C LYS A 258 -3.88 -22.90 -20.00
N MET A 259 -3.83 -22.96 -18.67
CA MET A 259 -2.80 -23.67 -17.90
C MET A 259 -3.32 -24.93 -17.18
N ASP A 260 -4.57 -25.33 -17.45
CA ASP A 260 -5.30 -26.42 -16.77
C ASP A 260 -5.29 -26.28 -15.24
N LEU A 261 -5.62 -25.07 -14.77
CA LEU A 261 -5.70 -24.72 -13.34
C LEU A 261 -7.15 -24.42 -12.94
N LYS A 262 -7.49 -24.70 -11.68
CA LYS A 262 -8.72 -24.22 -11.04
C LYS A 262 -8.68 -22.68 -10.94
N ASP A 263 -9.69 -21.97 -11.45
CA ASP A 263 -9.85 -20.53 -11.11
C ASP A 263 -10.46 -20.43 -9.69
N PRO A 264 -9.91 -19.61 -8.78
CA PRO A 264 -10.48 -19.36 -7.45
C PRO A 264 -11.74 -18.48 -7.54
N GLU A 265 -12.71 -18.60 -6.63
CA GLU A 265 -13.97 -17.84 -6.69
C GLU A 265 -13.80 -16.37 -6.28
N HIS A 266 -13.03 -16.11 -5.21
CA HIS A 266 -12.98 -14.84 -4.48
C HIS A 266 -11.66 -14.08 -4.63
N VAL A 267 -10.59 -14.74 -5.08
CA VAL A 267 -9.29 -14.13 -5.40
C VAL A 267 -8.90 -14.34 -6.87
N LEU A 268 -7.96 -13.54 -7.38
CA LEU A 268 -7.32 -13.79 -8.68
C LEU A 268 -6.17 -14.78 -8.52
N LEU A 269 -5.84 -15.56 -9.56
CA LEU A 269 -4.63 -16.39 -9.52
C LEU A 269 -3.34 -15.53 -9.45
N PRO A 270 -2.35 -15.90 -8.63
CA PRO A 270 -1.14 -15.11 -8.40
C PRO A 270 -0.15 -15.19 -9.57
N ARG A 271 0.65 -14.13 -9.72
CA ARG A 271 1.74 -13.98 -10.70
C ARG A 271 3.07 -14.05 -9.95
N SER A 272 3.57 -15.27 -9.84
CA SER A 272 4.72 -15.66 -9.04
C SER A 272 6.04 -14.94 -9.36
N THR A 273 6.36 -14.71 -10.63
CA THR A 273 7.70 -14.31 -11.10
C THR A 273 8.26 -13.07 -10.39
N GLY A 274 7.42 -12.07 -10.13
CA GLY A 274 7.84 -10.85 -9.42
C GLY A 274 8.14 -11.12 -7.94
N MET A 275 7.35 -11.94 -7.27
CA MET A 275 7.53 -12.31 -5.87
C MET A 275 8.73 -13.25 -5.69
N PHE A 276 8.87 -14.27 -6.55
CA PHE A 276 10.03 -15.17 -6.58
C PHE A 276 11.34 -14.40 -6.71
N PHE A 277 11.40 -13.45 -7.64
CA PHE A 277 12.55 -12.58 -7.81
C PHE A 277 12.82 -11.73 -6.56
N CYS A 278 11.79 -11.08 -6.00
CA CYS A 278 11.95 -10.26 -4.80
C CYS A 278 12.46 -11.05 -3.60
N LEU A 279 11.95 -12.27 -3.38
CA LEU A 279 12.36 -13.11 -2.26
C LEU A 279 13.77 -13.68 -2.44
N ASN A 280 14.18 -14.05 -3.67
CA ASN A 280 15.55 -14.48 -3.93
C ASN A 280 16.57 -13.35 -3.75
N GLU A 281 16.30 -12.15 -4.29
CA GLU A 281 17.12 -10.97 -4.04
C GLU A 281 17.23 -10.65 -2.53
N LEU A 282 16.15 -10.83 -1.76
CA LEU A 282 16.13 -10.56 -0.32
C LEU A 282 16.58 -11.74 0.58
N LYS A 283 16.85 -12.93 0.02
CA LYS A 283 17.25 -14.16 0.75
C LYS A 283 18.45 -13.88 1.66
N GLY A 284 18.34 -14.26 2.93
CA GLY A 284 19.35 -13.95 3.97
C GLY A 284 19.30 -12.52 4.54
N SER A 285 18.20 -11.78 4.35
CA SER A 285 18.00 -10.46 4.97
C SER A 285 16.66 -10.27 5.68
N LEU A 286 15.82 -11.31 5.73
CA LEU A 286 14.55 -11.38 6.45
C LEU A 286 14.19 -12.85 6.67
N ASP A 287 13.49 -13.14 7.77
CA ASP A 287 13.19 -14.52 8.17
C ASP A 287 11.78 -15.00 7.77
N TYR A 288 10.85 -14.06 7.50
CA TYR A 288 9.44 -14.36 7.28
C TYR A 288 8.79 -13.50 6.18
N VAL A 289 7.89 -14.14 5.42
CA VAL A 289 6.90 -13.49 4.57
C VAL A 289 5.58 -13.44 5.36
N TYR A 290 4.98 -12.26 5.51
CA TYR A 290 3.68 -12.09 6.15
C TYR A 290 2.59 -12.03 5.08
N ASP A 291 1.55 -12.82 5.27
CA ASP A 291 0.40 -12.92 4.38
C ASP A 291 -0.85 -12.34 5.06
N CYS A 292 -1.54 -11.45 4.36
CA CYS A 292 -2.79 -10.86 4.80
C CYS A 292 -3.92 -11.26 3.83
N THR A 293 -5.01 -11.80 4.35
CA THR A 293 -6.27 -11.93 3.61
C THR A 293 -7.17 -10.76 3.97
N VAL A 294 -7.50 -9.94 2.98
CA VAL A 294 -8.35 -8.76 3.10
C VAL A 294 -9.74 -9.06 2.59
N ALA A 295 -10.78 -8.73 3.36
CA ALA A 295 -12.17 -8.79 2.92
C ALA A 295 -13.00 -7.57 3.40
N TYR A 296 -13.99 -7.19 2.61
CA TYR A 296 -14.82 -6.00 2.83
C TYR A 296 -16.29 -6.36 3.00
N GLU A 297 -16.92 -5.80 4.03
CA GLU A 297 -18.27 -6.19 4.42
C GLU A 297 -19.32 -5.71 3.43
N GLY A 298 -20.13 -6.67 2.94
CA GLY A 298 -21.28 -6.42 2.09
C GLY A 298 -21.03 -6.51 0.57
N ILE A 299 -19.83 -6.88 0.11
CA ILE A 299 -19.65 -7.29 -1.29
C ILE A 299 -20.46 -8.58 -1.54
N PRO A 300 -21.37 -8.64 -2.53
CA PRO A 300 -22.08 -9.87 -2.87
C PRO A 300 -21.15 -10.88 -3.56
N ARG A 301 -21.48 -12.19 -3.50
CA ARG A 301 -20.75 -13.22 -4.27
C ARG A 301 -20.76 -12.88 -5.77
N GLY A 302 -19.59 -12.98 -6.42
CA GLY A 302 -19.39 -12.56 -7.81
C GLY A 302 -19.31 -11.03 -8.02
N GLY A 303 -19.62 -10.22 -7.01
CA GLY A 303 -19.41 -8.76 -7.02
C GLY A 303 -17.94 -8.39 -6.86
N PHE A 304 -17.60 -7.14 -7.17
CA PHE A 304 -16.22 -6.64 -7.10
C PHE A 304 -16.14 -5.36 -6.29
N GLY A 305 -15.33 -5.36 -5.21
CA GLY A 305 -15.27 -4.27 -4.24
C GLY A 305 -14.97 -2.90 -4.84
N GLU A 306 -14.18 -2.85 -5.92
CA GLU A 306 -13.85 -1.60 -6.65
C GLU A 306 -15.08 -0.87 -7.22
N GLN A 307 -16.22 -1.55 -7.39
CA GLN A 307 -17.45 -0.96 -7.91
C GLN A 307 -18.23 -0.18 -6.85
N TYR A 308 -18.09 -0.57 -5.58
CA TYR A 308 -18.77 0.05 -4.46
C TYR A 308 -17.79 0.99 -3.73
N PHE A 309 -16.65 0.48 -3.26
CA PHE A 309 -15.72 1.17 -2.35
C PHE A 309 -14.59 1.94 -3.08
N GLY A 310 -14.97 2.76 -4.06
CA GLY A 310 -14.09 3.73 -4.71
C GLY A 310 -13.76 4.94 -3.81
N LEU A 311 -12.83 5.79 -4.27
CA LEU A 311 -12.43 7.00 -3.52
C LEU A 311 -13.59 7.98 -3.27
N VAL A 312 -14.42 8.22 -4.29
CA VAL A 312 -15.54 9.18 -4.23
C VAL A 312 -16.66 8.68 -3.31
N SER A 313 -17.02 7.40 -3.40
CA SER A 313 -18.03 6.80 -2.53
C SER A 313 -17.57 6.74 -1.08
N THR A 314 -16.36 6.22 -0.84
CA THR A 314 -15.75 6.14 0.49
C THR A 314 -15.66 7.53 1.14
N TYR A 315 -14.98 8.47 0.50
CA TYR A 315 -14.59 9.73 1.16
C TYR A 315 -15.57 10.88 0.96
N PHE A 316 -16.22 11.03 -0.21
CA PHE A 316 -17.05 12.21 -0.49
C PHE A 316 -18.53 11.92 -0.19
N GLN A 317 -19.07 10.80 -0.70
CA GLN A 317 -20.47 10.39 -0.50
C GLN A 317 -20.74 9.83 0.91
N GLY A 318 -19.70 9.54 1.71
CA GLY A 318 -19.84 8.99 3.05
C GLY A 318 -20.27 7.53 3.07
N ARG A 319 -19.81 6.75 2.10
CA ARG A 319 -20.10 5.32 1.96
C ARG A 319 -18.83 4.46 1.98
N PRO A 320 -18.01 4.52 3.06
CA PRO A 320 -16.94 3.56 3.26
C PRO A 320 -17.52 2.14 3.45
N PRO A 321 -16.70 1.07 3.38
CA PRO A 321 -17.10 -0.25 3.85
C PRO A 321 -17.61 -0.20 5.29
N LYS A 322 -18.55 -1.06 5.67
CA LYS A 322 -18.98 -1.17 7.08
C LYS A 322 -17.84 -1.72 7.96
N SER A 323 -17.11 -2.70 7.43
CA SER A 323 -15.83 -3.12 7.98
C SER A 323 -14.83 -3.51 6.90
N VAL A 324 -13.55 -3.39 7.23
CA VAL A 324 -12.45 -4.11 6.58
C VAL A 324 -11.97 -5.18 7.53
N ASN A 325 -11.75 -6.38 7.01
CA ASN A 325 -11.45 -7.56 7.79
C ASN A 325 -10.08 -8.07 7.34
N PHE A 326 -9.22 -8.39 8.30
CA PHE A 326 -7.88 -8.90 8.07
C PHE A 326 -7.70 -10.24 8.79
N HIS A 327 -7.21 -11.24 8.05
CA HIS A 327 -6.70 -12.48 8.63
C HIS A 327 -5.22 -12.63 8.27
N TRP A 328 -4.39 -12.80 9.29
CA TRP A 328 -2.93 -12.78 9.19
C TRP A 328 -2.33 -14.18 9.33
N ARG A 329 -1.34 -14.46 8.49
CA ARG A 329 -0.50 -15.67 8.52
C ARG A 329 0.95 -15.28 8.25
N ARG A 330 1.93 -16.13 8.55
CA ARG A 330 3.33 -15.95 8.10
C ARG A 330 4.02 -17.26 7.72
N PHE A 331 4.86 -17.17 6.69
CA PHE A 331 5.68 -18.26 6.19
C PHE A 331 7.15 -17.98 6.51
N ARG A 332 7.89 -18.97 7.02
CA ARG A 332 9.34 -18.86 7.23
C ARG A 332 10.04 -18.92 5.87
N LEU A 333 11.00 -18.03 5.62
CA LEU A 333 11.63 -17.90 4.30
C LEU A 333 12.45 -19.14 3.89
N SER A 334 12.95 -19.93 4.85
CA SER A 334 13.61 -21.22 4.58
C SER A 334 12.67 -22.30 4.04
N ASP A 335 11.38 -22.16 4.30
CA ASP A 335 10.37 -23.19 4.03
C ASP A 335 9.62 -22.89 2.70
N VAL A 336 9.91 -21.71 2.11
CA VAL A 336 9.48 -21.29 0.79
C VAL A 336 10.48 -21.84 -0.25
N PRO A 337 10.04 -22.58 -1.28
CA PRO A 337 10.94 -23.23 -2.24
C PRO A 337 11.51 -22.21 -3.25
N LEU A 338 12.47 -21.40 -2.82
CA LEU A 338 13.06 -20.32 -3.63
C LEU A 338 14.11 -20.79 -4.65
N ASP A 339 14.57 -22.03 -4.56
CA ASP A 339 15.65 -22.57 -5.40
C ASP A 339 15.13 -23.18 -6.73
N ASP A 340 13.81 -23.32 -6.91
CA ASP A 340 13.16 -23.60 -8.20
C ASP A 340 11.88 -22.76 -8.39
N GLN A 341 11.78 -22.09 -9.55
CA GLN A 341 10.60 -21.31 -9.93
C GLN A 341 9.34 -22.17 -10.04
N LYS A 342 9.42 -23.44 -10.50
CA LYS A 342 8.21 -24.28 -10.67
C LYS A 342 7.65 -24.76 -9.33
N ALA A 343 8.51 -25.18 -8.41
CA ALA A 343 8.15 -25.48 -7.03
C ALA A 343 7.53 -24.25 -6.33
N PHE A 344 8.09 -23.05 -6.56
CA PHE A 344 7.50 -21.80 -6.07
C PHE A 344 6.13 -21.47 -6.70
N ASP A 345 5.97 -21.67 -8.02
CA ASP A 345 4.71 -21.45 -8.74
C ASP A 345 3.59 -22.36 -8.25
N LEU A 346 3.92 -23.59 -7.84
CA LEU A 346 3.01 -24.52 -7.17
C LEU A 346 2.71 -24.04 -5.75
N TRP A 347 3.72 -23.84 -4.91
CA TRP A 347 3.56 -23.42 -3.51
C TRP A 347 2.71 -22.15 -3.37
N LEU A 348 3.01 -21.10 -4.15
CA LEU A 348 2.28 -19.84 -4.08
C LEU A 348 0.81 -19.99 -4.52
N ARG A 349 0.54 -20.90 -5.46
CA ARG A 349 -0.83 -21.18 -5.92
C ARG A 349 -1.63 -21.97 -4.88
N GLU A 350 -1.03 -22.95 -4.21
CA GLU A 350 -1.69 -23.65 -3.10
C GLU A 350 -1.98 -22.72 -1.92
N GLU A 351 -1.09 -21.78 -1.61
CA GLU A 351 -1.36 -20.73 -0.62
C GLU A 351 -2.46 -19.74 -1.06
N TRP A 352 -2.63 -19.52 -2.38
CA TRP A 352 -3.77 -18.75 -2.92
C TRP A 352 -5.09 -19.53 -2.89
N TYR A 353 -5.08 -20.87 -3.07
CA TYR A 353 -6.28 -21.68 -2.87
C TYR A 353 -6.71 -21.74 -1.40
N LYS A 354 -5.76 -21.78 -0.46
CA LYS A 354 -6.06 -21.61 0.98
C LYS A 354 -6.63 -20.22 1.27
N LYS A 355 -6.10 -19.17 0.63
CA LYS A 355 -6.65 -17.81 0.72
C LYS A 355 -8.07 -17.70 0.16
N ASP A 356 -8.37 -18.39 -0.95
CA ASP A 356 -9.72 -18.47 -1.52
C ASP A 356 -10.70 -19.16 -0.57
N ALA A 357 -10.27 -20.23 0.12
CA ALA A 357 -11.07 -20.90 1.15
C ALA A 357 -11.34 -20.00 2.38
N LEU A 358 -10.37 -19.19 2.82
CA LEU A 358 -10.59 -18.19 3.87
C LEU A 358 -11.60 -17.11 3.44
N MET A 359 -11.59 -16.71 2.16
CA MET A 359 -12.59 -15.81 1.61
C MET A 359 -13.97 -16.47 1.51
N GLU A 360 -14.05 -17.76 1.15
CA GLU A 360 -15.30 -18.55 1.12
C GLU A 360 -15.94 -18.65 2.51
N GLU A 361 -15.15 -18.88 3.55
CA GLU A 361 -15.60 -18.85 4.95
C GLU A 361 -16.13 -17.45 5.33
N TYR A 362 -15.41 -16.39 4.95
CA TYR A 362 -15.84 -15.00 5.18
C TYR A 362 -17.16 -14.67 4.46
N MET A 363 -17.31 -15.07 3.20
CA MET A 363 -18.52 -14.84 2.39
C MET A 363 -19.72 -15.67 2.87
N THR A 364 -19.50 -16.66 3.75
CA THR A 364 -20.53 -17.53 4.32
C THR A 364 -20.90 -17.13 5.75
N THR A 365 -19.93 -16.70 6.56
CA THR A 365 -20.12 -16.40 8.01
C THR A 365 -20.10 -14.91 8.35
N GLY A 366 -19.58 -14.07 7.46
CA GLY A 366 -19.28 -12.66 7.73
C GLY A 366 -18.04 -12.43 8.62
N ARG A 367 -17.22 -13.46 8.87
CA ARG A 367 -15.97 -13.41 9.65
C ARG A 367 -14.90 -14.32 9.04
N PHE A 368 -13.64 -13.99 9.27
CA PHE A 368 -12.54 -14.94 9.10
C PHE A 368 -12.43 -15.84 10.35
N PRO A 369 -11.62 -16.91 10.34
CA PRO A 369 -11.28 -17.65 11.54
C PRO A 369 -10.82 -16.73 12.68
N ARG A 370 -11.23 -17.08 13.91
CA ARG A 370 -10.81 -16.39 15.14
C ARG A 370 -9.29 -16.38 15.31
N MET A 371 -8.80 -15.40 16.07
CA MET A 371 -7.40 -15.26 16.43
C MET A 371 -6.92 -16.41 17.33
N GLU A 372 -6.02 -17.24 16.80
CA GLU A 372 -5.43 -18.35 17.54
C GLU A 372 -4.37 -17.85 18.55
N GLY A 373 -4.32 -18.48 19.73
CA GLY A 373 -3.49 -18.01 20.85
C GLY A 373 -3.89 -16.64 21.44
N GLY A 374 -4.94 -16.00 20.92
CA GLY A 374 -5.45 -14.71 21.40
C GLY A 374 -6.23 -14.81 22.73
N LYS A 375 -6.32 -13.69 23.44
CA LYS A 375 -7.27 -13.52 24.57
C LYS A 375 -8.67 -13.07 24.12
N VAL A 376 -8.84 -12.76 22.84
CA VAL A 376 -10.07 -12.32 22.19
C VAL A 376 -10.12 -12.98 20.82
N ASP A 377 -11.30 -13.41 20.37
CA ASP A 377 -11.44 -14.05 19.04
C ASP A 377 -11.14 -13.06 17.90
N TYR A 378 -11.41 -11.77 18.10
CA TYR A 378 -11.14 -10.70 17.13
C TYR A 378 -10.70 -9.42 17.84
N ILE A 379 -9.84 -8.63 17.19
CA ILE A 379 -9.59 -7.25 17.58
C ILE A 379 -10.41 -6.35 16.65
N GLU A 380 -11.47 -5.75 17.18
CA GLU A 380 -12.20 -4.67 16.49
C GLU A 380 -11.61 -3.31 16.92
N THR A 381 -11.28 -2.48 15.93
CA THR A 381 -10.66 -1.14 16.08
C THR A 381 -11.10 -0.27 14.89
N GLU A 382 -10.62 0.95 14.77
CA GLU A 382 -10.76 1.79 13.58
C GLU A 382 -9.37 2.20 13.04
N VAL A 383 -9.32 2.69 11.80
CA VAL A 383 -8.13 3.40 11.30
C VAL A 383 -8.01 4.72 12.03
N LYS A 384 -7.09 4.80 13.00
CA LYS A 384 -6.85 6.01 13.80
C LYS A 384 -5.37 6.27 14.05
N THR A 385 -5.04 7.54 14.22
CA THR A 385 -3.78 8.02 14.82
C THR A 385 -3.72 7.64 16.31
N ARG A 386 -2.52 7.53 16.88
CA ARG A 386 -2.30 7.29 18.32
C ARG A 386 -2.59 8.54 19.14
N GLN A 387 -2.32 9.73 18.58
CA GLN A 387 -2.63 11.03 19.16
C GLN A 387 -3.06 12.01 18.05
N PRO A 388 -4.11 12.82 18.25
CA PRO A 388 -4.67 13.67 17.19
C PRO A 388 -3.72 14.76 16.70
N TRP A 389 -2.70 15.12 17.49
CA TRP A 389 -1.68 16.11 17.13
C TRP A 389 -0.46 15.54 16.38
N GLU A 390 -0.38 14.23 16.09
CA GLU A 390 0.74 13.66 15.33
C GLU A 390 0.93 14.32 13.96
N ILE A 391 -0.16 14.76 13.32
CA ILE A 391 -0.11 15.46 12.02
C ILE A 391 0.62 16.82 12.08
N LEU A 392 0.79 17.42 13.27
CA LEU A 392 1.55 18.67 13.41
C LEU A 392 3.05 18.49 13.13
N GLN A 393 3.57 17.26 13.20
CA GLN A 393 4.98 16.96 12.90
C GLN A 393 5.37 17.33 11.45
N LEU A 394 4.43 17.25 10.50
CA LEU A 394 4.63 17.66 9.10
C LEU A 394 5.11 19.11 8.98
N PHE A 395 4.60 19.99 9.85
CA PHE A 395 4.86 21.43 9.81
C PHE A 395 6.16 21.82 10.52
N ALA A 396 6.72 20.93 11.35
CA ALA A 396 7.86 21.23 12.22
C ALA A 396 9.08 21.71 11.41
N VAL A 397 9.46 20.99 10.35
CA VAL A 397 10.64 21.35 9.54
C VAL A 397 10.46 22.70 8.83
N ILE A 398 9.34 22.89 8.14
CA ILE A 398 9.08 24.14 7.39
C ILE A 398 8.94 25.33 8.35
N GLY A 399 8.28 25.14 9.50
CA GLY A 399 8.18 26.14 10.55
C GLY A 399 9.56 26.54 11.11
N THR A 400 10.43 25.57 11.39
CA THR A 400 11.80 25.82 11.85
C THR A 400 12.63 26.56 10.79
N VAL A 401 12.59 26.14 9.52
CA VAL A 401 13.32 26.84 8.44
C VAL A 401 12.78 28.26 8.23
N GLY A 402 11.47 28.45 8.27
CA GLY A 402 10.84 29.77 8.17
C GLY A 402 11.21 30.70 9.33
N LEU A 403 11.28 30.19 10.56
CA LEU A 403 11.70 30.94 11.74
C LEU A 403 13.19 31.32 11.69
N ILE A 404 14.06 30.39 11.27
CA ILE A 404 15.49 30.67 11.04
C ILE A 404 15.64 31.76 9.98
N TRP A 405 14.96 31.63 8.84
CA TRP A 405 14.99 32.63 7.75
C TRP A 405 14.49 34.00 8.20
N HIS A 406 13.39 34.07 8.96
CA HIS A 406 12.90 35.32 9.54
C HIS A 406 13.95 35.99 10.43
N ASN A 407 14.58 35.25 11.33
CA ASN A 407 15.59 35.77 12.24
C ASN A 407 16.87 36.21 11.51
N VAL A 408 17.35 35.42 10.54
CA VAL A 408 18.50 35.78 9.69
C VAL A 408 18.22 37.07 8.91
N LYS A 409 17.05 37.18 8.26
CA LYS A 409 16.64 38.39 7.55
C LYS A 409 16.56 39.60 8.48
N LYS A 410 15.96 39.45 9.67
CA LYS A 410 15.84 40.52 10.67
C LYS A 410 17.21 41.02 11.12
N THR A 411 18.13 40.10 11.49
CA THR A 411 19.50 40.45 11.89
C THR A 411 20.25 41.14 10.77
N PHE A 412 20.15 40.66 9.52
CA PHE A 412 20.78 41.31 8.37
C PHE A 412 20.25 42.74 8.16
N THR A 413 18.93 42.95 8.20
CA THR A 413 18.34 44.30 8.12
C THR A 413 18.85 45.19 9.24
N THR A 414 18.80 44.75 10.51
CA THR A 414 19.31 45.53 11.65
C THR A 414 20.79 45.87 11.50
N MET A 415 21.63 44.97 11.00
CA MET A 415 23.03 45.28 10.70
C MET A 415 23.15 46.34 9.59
N THR A 416 22.44 46.19 8.47
CA THR A 416 22.51 47.19 7.38
C THR A 416 22.02 48.58 7.80
N THR A 417 21.06 48.68 8.73
CA THR A 417 20.57 49.96 9.28
C THR A 417 21.44 50.50 10.42
N ALA A 418 22.43 49.73 10.90
CA ALA A 418 23.41 50.17 11.90
C ALA A 418 24.77 50.56 11.29
N PHE A 419 24.93 50.37 9.98
CA PHE A 419 26.08 50.79 9.17
C PHE A 419 25.68 51.82 8.09
N GLN A 420 24.57 52.53 8.31
CA GLN A 420 24.06 53.68 7.54
C GLN A 420 23.89 54.87 8.49
#